data_AF-A0A163LMS5-F1
#
_entry.id   AF-A0A163LMS5-F1
#
_cell.length_a   1.000
_cell.length_b   1.000
_cell.length_c   1.000
_cell.angle_alpha   90.00
_cell.angle_beta   90.00
_cell.angle_gamma   90.00
#
_symmetry.space_group_name_H-M   'P 1'
#
loop_
_entity.id
_entity.type
_entity.pdbx_description
1 polymer ?
#
loop_
_entity_poly.entity_id
_entity_poly.type
_entity_poly.pdbx_seq_one_letter_code
_entity_poly.pdbx_strand_id
1 'polypeptide(L)'
;MDAARKGEAALSASNYEEAIQHFTDALKSNPAAVKYYINRATAYQRTQKYQEALVDAEIAVVLAHKRATRELIKDAQFRRAQQLFFLERYADAEYVLEIVRKLDEKEKTLPIWSMKVAKKLQDIPEDDERRKVTVKNVPDVEVPSAPKETATTKRTETPAAAPKPVVPTPANKIKDDWYQSNDTVTVNILAKGAPKDKVTVDFDKDSLSVSFPVEDSSAEYSFNVDPLYAPIDPTQSKFRVTPNKIEITLKKAVQGVKWHKLEGDRTVEATESSKDTIPHHILSGKPAQDSGPAYPTSSKSGVKNWDKLAAEDLDDKDEIEGDETSHFFKKLYSGATSEQQRAMMKSYQESGGTVLSTDWNNVGSKTVVPEPPEGMEARKY
;
A
#
# COMPACT_ATOMS: atom_id res chain seq x y z
N MET A 1 4.54 -10.11 13.06
CA MET A 1 4.14 -9.17 14.15
C MET A 1 5.25 -8.92 15.15
N ASP A 2 5.87 -9.94 15.74
CA ASP A 2 6.78 -9.77 16.88
C ASP A 2 8.04 -8.91 16.62
N ALA A 3 8.70 -9.08 15.47
CA ALA A 3 9.91 -8.34 15.10
C ALA A 3 9.72 -6.81 15.10
N ALA A 4 8.57 -6.29 14.66
CA ALA A 4 8.31 -4.85 14.64
C ALA A 4 8.27 -4.26 16.06
N ARG A 5 7.65 -4.97 17.01
CA ARG A 5 7.58 -4.57 18.42
C ARG A 5 8.96 -4.59 19.07
N LYS A 6 9.78 -5.61 18.76
CA LYS A 6 11.18 -5.70 19.19
C LYS A 6 12.03 -4.56 18.63
N GLY A 7 11.83 -4.17 17.37
CA GLY A 7 12.49 -3.01 16.77
C GLY A 7 12.13 -1.68 17.44
N GLU A 8 10.85 -1.47 17.78
CA GLU A 8 10.41 -0.28 18.52
C GLU A 8 10.95 -0.26 19.95
N ALA A 9 10.97 -1.41 20.64
CA ALA A 9 11.59 -1.54 21.97
C ALA A 9 13.10 -1.24 21.92
N ALA A 10 13.84 -1.83 20.97
CA ALA A 10 15.27 -1.59 20.79
C ALA A 10 15.57 -0.11 20.47
N LEU A 11 14.76 0.55 19.64
CA LEU A 11 14.85 1.99 19.43
C LEU A 11 14.67 2.79 20.73
N SER A 12 13.68 2.44 21.55
CA SER A 12 13.44 3.12 22.83
C SER A 12 14.57 2.90 23.84
N ALA A 13 15.22 1.73 23.78
CA ALA A 13 16.40 1.38 24.58
C ALA A 13 17.71 1.99 24.03
N SER A 14 17.68 2.72 22.91
CA SER A 14 18.88 3.20 22.17
C SER A 14 19.79 2.09 21.60
N ASN A 15 19.30 0.84 21.49
CA ASN A 15 19.99 -0.26 20.84
C ASN A 15 19.77 -0.18 19.32
N TYR A 16 20.42 0.76 18.65
CA TYR A 16 20.15 1.11 17.25
C TYR A 16 20.48 -0.03 16.27
N GLU A 17 21.56 -0.78 16.49
CA GLU A 17 21.96 -1.93 15.67
C GLU A 17 20.93 -3.06 15.72
N GLU A 18 20.42 -3.40 16.91
CA GLU A 18 19.37 -4.40 17.10
C GLU A 18 18.05 -3.94 16.47
N ALA A 19 17.71 -2.66 16.64
CA ALA A 19 16.54 -2.07 16.00
C ALA A 19 16.60 -2.18 14.47
N ILE A 20 17.76 -1.93 13.85
CA ILE A 20 17.96 -2.08 12.40
C ILE A 20 17.69 -3.52 11.96
N GLN A 21 18.19 -4.52 12.69
CA GLN A 21 17.95 -5.93 12.37
C GLN A 21 16.45 -6.25 12.49
N HIS A 22 15.82 -5.90 13.62
CA HIS A 22 14.41 -6.18 13.87
C HIS A 22 13.46 -5.49 12.89
N PHE A 23 13.73 -4.26 12.46
CA PHE A 23 12.95 -3.62 11.38
C PHE A 23 13.22 -4.25 10.01
N THR A 24 14.44 -4.69 9.74
CA THR A 24 14.76 -5.42 8.50
C THR A 24 14.01 -6.74 8.43
N ASP A 25 13.90 -7.48 9.54
CA ASP A 25 13.08 -8.68 9.62
C ASP A 25 11.58 -8.38 9.54
N ALA A 26 11.10 -7.30 10.17
CA ALA A 26 9.71 -6.86 10.05
C ALA A 26 9.33 -6.50 8.60
N LEU A 27 10.27 -5.92 7.84
CA LEU A 27 10.09 -5.57 6.43
C LEU A 27 10.08 -6.80 5.50
N LYS A 28 10.73 -7.91 5.86
CA LYS A 28 10.57 -9.20 5.14
C LYS A 28 9.11 -9.68 5.18
N SER A 29 8.41 -9.48 6.30
CA SER A 29 6.99 -9.84 6.45
C SER A 29 6.01 -8.80 5.93
N ASN A 30 6.37 -7.50 5.99
CA ASN A 30 5.51 -6.41 5.51
C ASN A 30 6.34 -5.31 4.84
N PRO A 31 6.71 -5.47 3.56
CA PRO A 31 7.51 -4.50 2.82
C PRO A 31 6.77 -3.22 2.47
N ALA A 32 5.45 -3.13 2.69
CA ALA A 32 4.68 -1.91 2.45
C ALA A 32 4.59 -0.99 3.67
N ALA A 33 5.17 -1.37 4.82
CA ALA A 33 4.98 -0.69 6.10
C ALA A 33 5.85 0.57 6.27
N VAL A 34 5.29 1.73 5.91
CA VAL A 34 5.94 3.06 6.01
C VAL A 34 6.63 3.29 7.36
N LYS A 35 5.95 2.98 8.49
CA LYS A 35 6.48 3.20 9.84
C LYS A 35 7.79 2.45 10.09
N TYR A 36 7.97 1.26 9.51
CA TYR A 36 9.18 0.46 9.71
C TYR A 36 10.38 1.10 8.99
N TYR A 37 10.18 1.65 7.79
CA TYR A 37 11.21 2.44 7.11
C TYR A 37 11.53 3.74 7.86
N ILE A 38 10.53 4.48 8.35
CA ILE A 38 10.74 5.70 9.16
C ILE A 38 11.55 5.40 10.43
N ASN A 39 11.22 4.32 11.13
CA ASN A 39 11.91 3.90 12.34
C ASN A 39 13.33 3.39 12.03
N ARG A 40 13.50 2.59 10.98
CA ARG A 40 14.82 2.08 10.56
C ARG A 40 15.74 3.20 10.06
N ALA A 41 15.23 4.17 9.31
CA ALA A 41 15.94 5.41 8.97
C ALA A 41 16.40 6.18 10.22
N THR A 42 15.53 6.25 11.25
CA THR A 42 15.88 6.89 12.52
C THR A 42 17.01 6.15 13.24
N ALA A 43 17.01 4.81 13.22
CA ALA A 43 18.12 4.01 13.76
C ALA A 43 19.40 4.17 12.92
N TYR A 44 19.32 4.12 11.59
CA TYR A 44 20.45 4.34 10.70
C TYR A 44 21.11 5.71 10.93
N GLN A 45 20.33 6.80 11.03
CA GLN A 45 20.83 8.13 11.36
C GLN A 45 21.62 8.14 12.70
N ARG A 46 21.13 7.42 13.72
CA ARG A 46 21.81 7.33 15.02
C ARG A 46 23.13 6.56 14.94
N THR A 47 23.22 5.58 14.06
CA THR A 47 24.47 4.86 13.70
C THR A 47 25.31 5.56 12.63
N GLN A 48 25.02 6.82 12.29
CA GLN A 48 25.70 7.63 11.26
C GLN A 48 25.64 7.08 9.81
N LYS A 49 24.72 6.15 9.54
CA LYS A 49 24.46 5.54 8.21
C LYS A 49 23.49 6.39 7.40
N TYR A 50 23.89 7.62 7.10
CA TYR A 50 22.99 8.64 6.54
C TYR A 50 22.51 8.32 5.12
N GLN A 51 23.29 7.57 4.33
CA GLN A 51 22.91 7.18 2.97
C GLN A 51 21.78 6.13 2.99
N GLU A 52 21.92 5.11 3.85
CA GLU A 52 20.91 4.09 4.09
C GLU A 52 19.65 4.69 4.73
N ALA A 53 19.82 5.64 5.66
CA ALA A 53 18.72 6.39 6.24
C ALA A 53 17.96 7.22 5.19
N LEU A 54 18.66 7.83 4.23
CA LEU A 54 18.02 8.58 3.14
C LEU A 54 17.17 7.65 2.27
N VAL A 55 17.72 6.51 1.84
CA VAL A 55 17.00 5.52 1.01
C VAL A 55 15.72 5.05 1.71
N ASP A 56 15.79 4.71 3.00
CA ASP A 56 14.60 4.33 3.78
C ASP A 56 13.58 5.46 3.87
N ALA A 57 14.02 6.70 4.09
CA ALA A 57 13.12 7.86 4.13
C ALA A 57 12.44 8.10 2.76
N GLU A 58 13.15 7.89 1.65
CA GLU A 58 12.60 8.02 0.30
C GLU A 58 11.58 6.90 -0.03
N ILE A 59 11.88 5.65 0.32
CA ILE A 59 10.92 4.54 0.23
C ILE A 59 9.66 4.83 1.07
N ALA A 60 9.84 5.38 2.28
CA ALA A 60 8.74 5.78 3.14
C ALA A 60 7.85 6.86 2.49
N VAL A 61 8.42 7.86 1.82
CA VAL A 61 7.66 8.88 1.07
C VAL A 61 6.83 8.23 -0.03
N VAL A 62 7.44 7.37 -0.88
CA VAL A 62 6.72 6.70 -1.98
C VAL A 62 5.57 5.84 -1.45
N LEU A 63 5.80 5.06 -0.39
CA LEU A 63 4.78 4.22 0.23
C LEU A 63 3.68 5.05 0.91
N ALA A 64 4.00 6.19 1.52
CA ALA A 64 3.02 7.09 2.14
C ALA A 64 2.13 7.77 1.09
N HIS A 65 2.69 8.18 -0.06
CA HIS A 65 1.91 8.68 -1.19
C HIS A 65 1.00 7.59 -1.79
N LYS A 66 1.48 6.36 -1.96
CA LYS A 66 0.65 5.22 -2.40
C LYS A 66 -0.52 4.92 -1.46
N ARG A 67 -0.38 5.23 -0.15
CA ARG A 67 -1.43 5.08 0.87
C ARG A 67 -2.32 6.32 1.05
N ALA A 68 -2.01 7.44 0.38
CA ALA A 68 -2.66 8.75 0.56
C ALA A 68 -2.70 9.29 2.01
N THR A 69 -1.83 8.80 2.89
CA THR A 69 -1.81 9.12 4.32
C THR A 69 -0.97 10.37 4.62
N ARG A 70 -1.61 11.54 4.70
CA ARG A 70 -0.96 12.86 4.88
C ARG A 70 0.06 12.92 6.01
N GLU A 71 -0.27 12.40 7.20
CA GLU A 71 0.64 12.37 8.35
C GLU A 71 1.92 11.56 8.08
N LEU A 72 1.80 10.40 7.44
CA LEU A 72 2.96 9.58 7.08
C LEU A 72 3.79 10.21 5.95
N ILE A 73 3.17 10.98 5.05
CA ILE A 73 3.89 11.77 4.03
C ILE A 73 4.70 12.87 4.74
N LYS A 74 4.09 13.60 5.68
CA LYS A 74 4.78 14.60 6.51
C LYS A 74 6.00 13.99 7.21
N ASP A 75 5.80 12.92 7.98
CA ASP A 75 6.86 12.30 8.77
C ASP A 75 8.00 11.76 7.89
N ALA A 76 7.67 11.14 6.76
CA ALA A 76 8.66 10.62 5.81
C ALA A 76 9.47 11.74 5.14
N GLN A 77 8.81 12.80 4.64
CA GLN A 77 9.49 13.96 4.06
C GLN A 77 10.36 14.67 5.12
N PHE A 78 9.89 14.81 6.35
CA PHE A 78 10.65 15.41 7.43
C PHE A 78 11.90 14.58 7.79
N ARG A 79 11.78 13.25 7.84
CA ARG A 79 12.94 12.35 7.99
C ARG A 79 13.92 12.46 6.82
N ARG A 80 13.41 12.57 5.59
CA ARG A 80 14.22 12.76 4.37
C ARG A 80 15.03 14.05 4.41
N ALA A 81 14.41 15.18 4.79
CA ALA A 81 15.10 16.46 4.97
C ALA A 81 16.22 16.37 6.02
N GLN A 82 15.99 15.65 7.13
CA GLN A 82 17.02 15.41 8.14
C GLN A 82 18.23 14.66 7.56
N GLN A 83 18.02 13.63 6.73
CA GLN A 83 19.13 12.87 6.14
C GLN A 83 19.87 13.67 5.06
N LEU A 84 19.15 14.45 4.25
CA LEU A 84 19.75 15.37 3.27
C LEU A 84 20.66 16.41 3.97
N PHE A 85 20.26 16.93 5.13
CA PHE A 85 21.09 17.81 5.95
C PHE A 85 22.38 17.13 6.45
N PHE A 86 22.31 15.86 6.89
CA PHE A 86 23.50 15.10 7.32
C PHE A 86 24.41 14.68 6.15
N LEU A 87 23.87 14.58 4.94
CA LEU A 87 24.62 14.36 3.69
C LEU A 87 25.11 15.68 3.04
N GLU A 88 25.02 16.80 3.76
CA GLU A 88 25.47 18.13 3.32
C GLU A 88 24.76 18.69 2.06
N ARG A 89 23.60 18.12 1.71
CA ARG A 89 22.73 18.53 0.59
C ARG A 89 21.69 19.56 1.06
N TYR A 90 22.18 20.75 1.41
CA TYR A 90 21.37 21.73 2.14
C TYR A 90 20.21 22.33 1.33
N ALA A 91 20.38 22.59 0.03
CA ALA A 91 19.27 23.07 -0.81
C ALA A 91 18.18 22.01 -1.04
N ASP A 92 18.57 20.73 -1.21
CA ASP A 92 17.60 19.62 -1.25
C ASP A 92 16.84 19.50 0.08
N ALA A 93 17.53 19.69 1.21
CA ALA A 93 16.90 19.70 2.53
C ALA A 93 15.92 20.87 2.69
N GLU A 94 16.28 22.09 2.27
CA GLU A 94 15.41 23.27 2.30
C GLU A 94 14.13 23.05 1.48
N TYR A 95 14.27 22.58 0.24
CA TYR A 95 13.14 22.25 -0.63
C TYR A 95 12.17 21.24 -0.01
N VAL A 96 12.69 20.20 0.65
CA VAL A 96 11.85 19.20 1.34
C VAL A 96 11.23 19.76 2.62
N LEU A 97 11.92 20.62 3.38
CA LEU A 97 11.32 21.30 4.54
C LEU A 97 10.16 22.23 4.12
N GLU A 98 10.24 22.90 2.97
CA GLU A 98 9.12 23.68 2.43
C GLU A 98 7.92 22.82 1.98
N ILE A 99 8.15 21.57 1.56
CA ILE A 99 7.07 20.60 1.35
C ILE A 99 6.43 20.23 2.70
N VAL A 100 7.24 19.93 3.73
CA VAL A 100 6.74 19.64 5.09
C VAL A 100 5.95 20.82 5.64
N ARG A 101 6.41 22.07 5.42
CA ARG A 101 5.73 23.30 5.83
C ARG A 101 4.31 23.40 5.25
N LYS A 102 4.15 23.10 3.96
CA LYS A 102 2.85 23.09 3.27
C LYS A 102 1.93 21.94 3.73
N LEU A 103 2.49 20.88 4.31
CA LEU A 103 1.73 19.79 4.92
C LEU A 103 1.36 20.09 6.38
N ASP A 104 2.23 20.71 7.16
CA ASP A 104 1.95 21.07 8.55
C ASP A 104 2.86 22.22 9.03
N GLU A 105 2.30 23.42 9.06
CA GLU A 105 2.98 24.63 9.56
C GLU A 105 3.19 24.61 11.09
N LYS A 106 2.48 23.73 11.82
CA LYS A 106 2.51 23.67 13.30
C LYS A 106 3.52 22.64 13.84
N GLU A 107 4.25 21.97 12.95
CA GLU A 107 5.29 21.01 13.30
C GLU A 107 6.40 21.70 14.11
N LYS A 108 6.40 21.50 15.44
CA LYS A 108 7.22 22.27 16.42
C LYS A 108 8.72 22.24 16.12
N THR A 109 9.18 21.19 15.45
CA THR A 109 10.59 20.98 15.12
C THR A 109 11.01 21.65 13.81
N LEU A 110 10.05 21.97 12.92
CA LEU A 110 10.30 22.53 11.59
C LEU A 110 11.13 23.84 11.62
N PRO A 111 10.82 24.87 12.45
CA PRO A 111 11.62 26.11 12.48
C PRO A 111 13.08 25.87 12.90
N ILE A 112 13.32 24.91 13.80
CA ILE A 112 14.67 24.56 14.27
C ILE A 112 15.49 23.95 13.13
N TRP A 113 14.88 23.10 12.30
CA TRP A 113 15.56 22.51 11.15
C TRP A 113 15.73 23.49 9.99
N SER A 114 14.74 24.32 9.69
CA SER A 114 14.86 25.41 8.70
C SER A 114 16.00 26.37 9.07
N MET A 115 16.10 26.79 10.33
CA MET A 115 17.20 27.65 10.81
C MET A 115 18.58 26.96 10.71
N LYS A 116 18.67 25.66 10.98
CA LYS A 116 19.91 24.88 10.81
C LYS A 116 20.34 24.81 9.35
N VAL A 117 19.40 24.55 8.44
CA VAL A 117 19.66 24.49 6.99
C VAL A 117 20.08 25.87 6.50
N ALA A 118 19.31 26.92 6.79
CA ALA A 118 19.61 28.30 6.38
C ALA A 118 20.99 28.77 6.85
N LYS A 119 21.37 28.47 8.10
CA LYS A 119 22.73 28.77 8.60
C LYS A 119 23.80 28.06 7.78
N LYS A 120 23.63 26.76 7.49
CA LYS A 120 24.57 26.01 6.66
C LYS A 120 24.62 26.48 5.22
N LEU A 121 23.53 27.00 4.69
CA LEU A 121 23.44 27.59 3.35
C LEU A 121 24.17 28.96 3.30
N GLN A 122 24.11 29.76 4.37
CA GLN A 122 24.90 30.99 4.53
C GLN A 122 26.40 30.71 4.67
N ASP A 123 26.80 29.64 5.38
CA ASP A 123 28.20 29.23 5.55
C ASP A 123 28.86 28.75 4.22
N ILE A 124 28.10 28.52 3.15
CA ILE A 124 28.56 27.91 1.88
C ILE A 124 28.50 28.93 0.72
N PRO A 125 29.54 29.04 -0.12
CA PRO A 125 29.56 29.92 -1.30
C PRO A 125 28.39 29.69 -2.26
N GLU A 126 28.02 30.73 -3.03
CA GLU A 126 26.88 30.66 -3.97
C GLU A 126 27.04 29.69 -5.13
N ASP A 127 28.28 29.35 -5.49
CA ASP A 127 28.64 28.54 -6.68
C ASP A 127 28.86 27.05 -6.36
N ASP A 128 28.60 26.60 -5.13
CA ASP A 128 28.79 25.20 -4.72
C ASP A 128 27.62 24.30 -5.20
N GLU A 129 27.94 23.14 -5.78
CA GLU A 129 26.96 22.10 -6.18
C GLU A 129 25.97 21.73 -5.05
N ARG A 130 26.36 21.87 -3.78
CA ARG A 130 25.54 21.65 -2.58
C ARG A 130 24.33 22.59 -2.47
N ARG A 131 24.31 23.71 -3.21
CA ARG A 131 23.17 24.63 -3.34
C ARG A 131 22.19 24.26 -4.46
N LYS A 132 22.47 23.26 -5.31
CA LYS A 132 21.57 22.88 -6.39
C LYS A 132 20.50 21.91 -5.91
N VAL A 133 19.23 22.28 -6.08
CA VAL A 133 18.09 21.37 -5.84
C VAL A 133 18.06 20.32 -6.95
N THR A 134 18.38 19.09 -6.59
CA THR A 134 18.35 17.89 -7.45
C THR A 134 17.20 16.95 -7.08
N VAL A 135 16.59 17.16 -5.91
CA VAL A 135 15.52 16.33 -5.35
C VAL A 135 14.14 16.67 -5.90
N LYS A 136 13.41 15.64 -6.34
CA LYS A 136 11.97 15.71 -6.65
C LYS A 136 11.11 15.58 -5.39
N ASN A 137 9.93 16.21 -5.42
CA ASN A 137 8.91 16.14 -4.35
C ASN A 137 8.63 14.68 -3.92
N VAL A 138 8.23 13.82 -4.87
CA VAL A 138 8.21 12.37 -4.68
C VAL A 138 9.51 11.79 -5.28
N PRO A 139 10.30 11.01 -4.51
CA PRO A 139 11.46 10.31 -5.04
C PRO A 139 11.05 9.16 -5.97
N ASP A 140 11.76 8.97 -7.09
CA ASP A 140 11.60 7.81 -7.98
C ASP A 140 12.39 6.59 -7.47
N VAL A 141 12.21 6.21 -6.21
CA VAL A 141 12.89 5.04 -5.61
C VAL A 141 12.03 3.79 -5.78
N GLU A 142 12.64 2.72 -6.27
CA GLU A 142 12.01 1.41 -6.36
C GLU A 142 11.66 0.89 -4.96
N VAL A 143 10.36 0.83 -4.68
CA VAL A 143 9.83 0.22 -3.45
C VAL A 143 10.19 -1.27 -3.47
N PRO A 144 10.88 -1.81 -2.44
CA PRO A 144 11.19 -3.23 -2.39
C PRO A 144 9.90 -4.05 -2.33
N SER A 145 9.52 -4.68 -3.44
CA SER A 145 8.59 -5.82 -3.39
C SER A 145 9.38 -7.09 -3.02
N ALA A 146 8.67 -8.12 -2.55
CA ALA A 146 9.26 -9.33 -1.96
C ALA A 146 10.33 -10.01 -2.85
N PRO A 147 11.32 -10.71 -2.25
CA PRO A 147 12.67 -10.78 -2.81
C PRO A 147 12.80 -11.64 -4.07
N LYS A 148 13.45 -11.07 -5.09
CA LYS A 148 14.45 -11.81 -5.86
C LYS A 148 15.81 -11.55 -5.24
N GLU A 149 16.57 -12.61 -5.01
CA GLU A 149 17.92 -12.55 -4.49
C GLU A 149 18.83 -11.76 -5.44
N THR A 150 19.54 -10.76 -4.91
CA THR A 150 20.69 -10.15 -5.57
C THR A 150 21.89 -10.17 -4.64
N ALA A 151 22.95 -10.82 -5.11
CA ALA A 151 24.19 -10.97 -4.38
C ALA A 151 24.90 -9.62 -4.16
N THR A 152 25.50 -9.47 -2.99
CA THR A 152 26.33 -8.32 -2.62
C THR A 152 27.60 -8.25 -3.46
N THR A 153 27.88 -7.10 -4.09
CA THR A 153 29.23 -6.74 -4.54
C THR A 153 29.57 -5.30 -4.16
N LYS A 154 30.79 -5.10 -3.65
CA LYS A 154 31.31 -3.80 -3.18
C LYS A 154 31.85 -2.94 -4.33
N ARG A 155 31.79 -1.63 -4.10
CA ARG A 155 32.34 -0.50 -4.87
C ARG A 155 33.61 -0.75 -5.67
N THR A 156 33.65 -0.13 -6.87
CA THR A 156 34.75 0.79 -7.22
C THR A 156 34.29 1.86 -8.21
N GLU A 157 34.81 3.07 -8.00
CA GLU A 157 34.84 4.21 -8.93
C GLU A 157 36.09 4.06 -9.85
N THR A 158 36.24 4.58 -11.07
CA THR A 158 35.58 5.56 -11.98
C THR A 158 36.14 5.25 -13.42
N PRO A 159 35.88 5.98 -14.56
CA PRO A 159 35.01 7.13 -14.87
C PRO A 159 34.07 6.88 -16.10
N ALA A 160 33.48 7.95 -16.65
CA ALA A 160 32.50 7.92 -17.74
C ALA A 160 33.00 7.28 -19.05
N ALA A 161 32.14 6.47 -19.69
CA ALA A 161 32.33 5.92 -21.03
C ALA A 161 31.03 6.01 -21.86
N ALA A 162 31.18 6.24 -23.17
CA ALA A 162 30.11 6.54 -24.13
C ALA A 162 29.03 5.43 -24.24
N PRO A 163 27.79 5.77 -24.67
CA PRO A 163 26.69 4.81 -24.74
C PRO A 163 26.96 3.68 -25.74
N LYS A 164 26.78 2.44 -25.29
CA LYS A 164 26.84 1.26 -26.16
C LYS A 164 25.54 1.13 -26.98
N PRO A 165 25.59 0.63 -28.23
CA PRO A 165 24.41 0.50 -29.07
C PRO A 165 23.39 -0.47 -28.47
N VAL A 166 22.11 -0.12 -28.58
CA VAL A 166 20.99 -0.87 -28.02
C VAL A 166 20.61 -1.98 -29.00
N VAL A 167 20.71 -3.24 -28.59
CA VAL A 167 20.28 -4.38 -29.40
C VAL A 167 18.75 -4.54 -29.26
N PRO A 168 17.99 -4.64 -30.37
CA PRO A 168 16.53 -4.82 -30.34
C PRO A 168 16.11 -6.14 -29.67
N THR A 169 14.82 -6.26 -29.37
CA THR A 169 14.23 -7.45 -28.74
C THR A 169 13.21 -8.10 -29.68
N PRO A 170 13.31 -9.42 -29.95
CA PRO A 170 12.44 -10.09 -30.92
C PRO A 170 10.97 -10.10 -30.49
N ALA A 171 10.06 -10.08 -31.48
CA ALA A 171 8.62 -9.92 -31.32
C ALA A 171 7.98 -10.82 -30.24
N ASN A 172 8.43 -12.09 -30.13
CA ASN A 172 7.97 -13.08 -29.15
C ASN A 172 8.30 -12.75 -27.67
N LYS A 173 8.86 -11.57 -27.38
CA LYS A 173 9.14 -11.07 -26.02
C LYS A 173 8.55 -9.68 -25.74
N ILE A 174 7.81 -9.10 -26.69
CA ILE A 174 7.05 -7.87 -26.44
C ILE A 174 5.98 -8.20 -25.40
N LYS A 175 5.90 -7.38 -24.35
CA LYS A 175 4.91 -7.51 -23.28
C LYS A 175 4.11 -6.24 -23.17
N ASP A 176 2.80 -6.37 -23.17
CA ASP A 176 1.87 -5.35 -22.72
C ASP A 176 1.67 -5.43 -21.19
N ASP A 177 1.41 -4.27 -20.60
CA ASP A 177 0.99 -4.09 -19.21
C ASP A 177 0.07 -2.86 -19.18
N TRP A 178 -0.96 -2.86 -18.34
CA TRP A 178 -1.88 -1.72 -18.25
C TRP A 178 -2.26 -1.42 -16.81
N TYR A 179 -2.38 -0.13 -16.51
CA TYR A 179 -2.84 0.36 -15.22
C TYR A 179 -3.81 1.52 -15.42
N GLN A 180 -4.54 1.89 -14.37
CA GLN A 180 -5.53 2.95 -14.44
C GLN A 180 -5.47 3.86 -13.23
N SER A 181 -5.92 5.09 -13.44
CA SER A 181 -6.31 6.04 -12.40
C SER A 181 -7.83 6.21 -12.42
N ASN A 182 -8.36 7.10 -11.57
CA ASN A 182 -9.79 7.43 -11.54
C ASN A 182 -10.30 8.05 -12.86
N ASP A 183 -9.40 8.59 -13.68
CA ASP A 183 -9.67 9.50 -14.80
C ASP A 183 -8.96 9.10 -16.12
N THR A 184 -7.92 8.25 -16.05
CA THR A 184 -7.13 7.79 -17.19
C THR A 184 -6.85 6.28 -17.13
N VAL A 185 -6.55 5.69 -18.28
CA VAL A 185 -6.01 4.33 -18.43
C VAL A 185 -4.69 4.45 -19.17
N THR A 186 -3.63 3.80 -18.69
CA THR A 186 -2.33 3.82 -19.36
C THR A 186 -1.93 2.40 -19.74
N VAL A 187 -1.66 2.19 -21.04
CA VAL A 187 -1.16 0.95 -21.63
C VAL A 187 0.33 1.13 -21.95
N ASN A 188 1.15 0.20 -21.47
CA ASN A 188 2.59 0.12 -21.68
C ASN A 188 2.90 -1.05 -22.61
N ILE A 189 3.44 -0.81 -23.80
CA ILE A 189 3.93 -1.87 -24.69
C ILE A 189 5.46 -1.88 -24.62
N LEU A 190 6.03 -2.90 -23.99
CA LEU A 190 7.47 -3.06 -23.72
C LEU A 190 8.23 -3.56 -24.97
N ALA A 191 8.30 -2.73 -26.00
CA ALA A 191 9.11 -2.96 -27.19
C ALA A 191 10.43 -2.19 -27.12
N LYS A 192 11.56 -2.91 -27.12
CA LYS A 192 12.92 -2.32 -27.20
C LYS A 192 13.34 -2.16 -28.65
N GLY A 193 13.70 -0.94 -29.04
CA GLY A 193 14.06 -0.60 -30.42
C GLY A 193 12.87 -0.19 -31.30
N ALA A 194 11.70 0.12 -30.74
CA ALA A 194 10.56 0.58 -31.55
C ALA A 194 10.90 1.91 -32.26
N PRO A 195 10.85 1.98 -33.60
CA PRO A 195 11.22 3.18 -34.37
C PRO A 195 10.15 4.25 -34.22
N LYS A 196 10.50 5.37 -33.56
CA LYS A 196 9.57 6.48 -33.22
C LYS A 196 8.80 7.01 -34.42
N ASP A 197 9.43 6.99 -35.60
CA ASP A 197 8.91 7.58 -36.84
C ASP A 197 8.02 6.62 -37.65
N LYS A 198 7.78 5.40 -37.16
CA LYS A 198 6.95 4.37 -37.81
C LYS A 198 5.94 3.69 -36.87
N VAL A 199 5.64 4.29 -35.71
CA VAL A 199 4.55 3.82 -34.84
C VAL A 199 3.26 4.53 -35.25
N THR A 200 2.25 3.76 -35.65
CA THR A 200 0.88 4.24 -35.86
C THR A 200 0.08 3.95 -34.59
N VAL A 201 -0.67 4.94 -34.11
CA VAL A 201 -1.58 4.80 -32.96
C VAL A 201 -2.88 5.50 -33.32
N ASP A 202 -3.96 4.74 -33.46
CA ASP A 202 -5.29 5.27 -33.74
C ASP A 202 -6.14 5.20 -32.47
N PHE A 203 -6.82 6.31 -32.17
CA PHE A 203 -7.70 6.44 -31.02
C PHE A 203 -9.14 6.60 -31.49
N ASP A 204 -9.96 5.61 -31.22
CA ASP A 204 -11.40 5.65 -31.42
C ASP A 204 -12.12 5.79 -30.07
N LYS A 205 -13.44 6.05 -30.10
CA LYS A 205 -14.23 6.24 -28.88
C LYS A 205 -14.23 5.01 -27.98
N ASP A 206 -14.25 3.82 -28.58
CA ASP A 206 -14.39 2.53 -27.90
C ASP A 206 -13.33 1.53 -28.35
N SER A 207 -12.29 1.94 -29.08
CA SER A 207 -11.22 1.06 -29.55
C SER A 207 -9.86 1.76 -29.61
N LEU A 208 -8.79 0.95 -29.51
CA LEU A 208 -7.39 1.37 -29.61
C LEU A 208 -6.65 0.40 -30.53
N SER A 209 -6.05 0.91 -31.60
CA SER A 209 -5.12 0.14 -32.45
C SER A 209 -3.74 0.78 -32.47
N VAL A 210 -2.72 -0.05 -32.31
CA VAL A 210 -1.30 0.34 -32.28
C VAL A 210 -0.54 -0.61 -33.19
N SER A 211 0.16 -0.09 -34.20
CA SER A 211 0.99 -0.88 -35.09
C SER A 211 2.38 -0.29 -35.26
N PHE A 212 3.40 -1.15 -35.33
CA PHE A 212 4.76 -0.74 -35.69
C PHE A 212 5.58 -1.91 -36.28
N PRO A 213 6.49 -1.63 -37.21
CA PRO A 213 7.41 -2.64 -37.74
C PRO A 213 8.49 -3.01 -36.70
N VAL A 214 8.82 -4.30 -36.60
CA VAL A 214 9.91 -4.81 -35.75
C VAL A 214 11.17 -4.98 -36.60
N GLU A 215 12.30 -4.39 -36.22
CA GLU A 215 13.51 -4.40 -37.09
C GLU A 215 14.12 -5.80 -37.29
N ASP A 216 13.89 -6.75 -36.38
CA ASP A 216 14.40 -8.13 -36.45
C ASP A 216 13.49 -9.11 -37.24
N SER A 217 12.35 -8.67 -37.78
CA SER A 217 11.41 -9.54 -38.52
C SER A 217 10.53 -8.72 -39.45
N SER A 218 10.26 -9.21 -40.66
CA SER A 218 9.36 -8.55 -41.63
C SER A 218 7.86 -8.63 -41.24
N ALA A 219 7.57 -8.70 -39.95
CA ALA A 219 6.24 -8.72 -39.37
C ALA A 219 6.04 -7.42 -38.58
N GLU A 220 4.89 -6.78 -38.80
CA GLU A 220 4.44 -5.67 -37.97
C GLU A 220 3.83 -6.22 -36.68
N TYR A 221 4.18 -5.63 -35.54
CA TYR A 221 3.49 -5.91 -34.29
C TYR A 221 2.24 -5.03 -34.23
N SER A 222 1.07 -5.67 -34.09
CA SER A 222 -0.21 -5.01 -33.90
C SER A 222 -0.81 -5.35 -32.54
N PHE A 223 -1.15 -4.33 -31.78
CA PHE A 223 -1.90 -4.41 -30.53
C PHE A 223 -3.23 -3.70 -30.74
N ASN A 224 -4.32 -4.46 -30.73
CA ASN A 224 -5.66 -3.97 -31.00
C ASN A 224 -6.58 -4.36 -29.83
N VAL A 225 -7.33 -3.39 -29.30
CA VAL A 225 -8.35 -3.59 -28.29
C VAL A 225 -9.65 -2.98 -28.81
N ASP A 226 -10.60 -3.84 -29.18
CA ASP A 226 -11.95 -3.50 -29.60
C ASP A 226 -12.91 -4.59 -29.09
N PRO A 227 -13.88 -4.28 -28.21
CA PRO A 227 -14.12 -2.97 -27.58
C PRO A 227 -13.19 -2.72 -26.37
N LEU A 228 -13.01 -1.46 -26.01
CA LEU A 228 -12.51 -1.03 -24.70
C LEU A 228 -13.61 -1.20 -23.63
N TYR A 229 -13.21 -1.38 -22.38
CA TYR A 229 -14.15 -1.59 -21.26
C TYR A 229 -15.14 -0.43 -21.04
N ALA A 230 -14.75 0.81 -21.37
CA ALA A 230 -15.66 1.95 -21.38
C ALA A 230 -15.19 3.01 -22.40
N PRO A 231 -16.07 3.94 -22.83
CA PRO A 231 -15.70 4.97 -23.79
C PRO A 231 -14.57 5.88 -23.30
N ILE A 232 -13.71 6.26 -24.24
CA ILE A 232 -12.58 7.17 -24.05
C ILE A 232 -12.78 8.48 -24.84
N ASP A 233 -12.07 9.53 -24.42
CA ASP A 233 -11.96 10.76 -25.20
C ASP A 233 -10.71 10.68 -26.09
N PRO A 234 -10.85 10.49 -27.41
CA PRO A 234 -9.71 10.41 -28.32
C PRO A 234 -8.96 11.74 -28.44
N THR A 235 -9.60 12.88 -28.15
CA THR A 235 -8.97 14.22 -28.27
C THR A 235 -8.03 14.54 -27.11
N GLN A 236 -8.26 13.93 -25.94
CA GLN A 236 -7.43 14.08 -24.75
C GLN A 236 -6.43 12.93 -24.55
N SER A 237 -6.56 11.85 -25.33
CA SER A 237 -5.68 10.69 -25.29
C SER A 237 -4.33 11.01 -25.98
N LYS A 238 -3.24 10.41 -25.47
CA LYS A 238 -1.85 10.76 -25.85
C LYS A 238 -0.97 9.52 -25.87
N PHE A 239 -0.03 9.46 -26.80
CA PHE A 239 1.01 8.42 -26.83
C PHE A 239 2.42 9.02 -26.71
N ARG A 240 3.38 8.19 -26.27
CA ARG A 240 4.78 8.54 -26.09
C ARG A 240 5.68 7.35 -26.42
N VAL A 241 6.44 7.43 -27.50
CA VAL A 241 7.40 6.40 -27.89
C VAL A 241 8.77 6.65 -27.26
N THR A 242 9.25 5.66 -26.50
CA THR A 242 10.56 5.65 -25.82
C THR A 242 11.36 4.45 -26.35
N PRO A 243 12.70 4.50 -26.48
CA PRO A 243 13.48 3.37 -27.02
C PRO A 243 13.30 2.01 -26.32
N ASN A 244 12.74 2.00 -25.11
CA ASN A 244 12.47 0.80 -24.32
C ASN A 244 10.98 0.39 -24.25
N LYS A 245 10.05 1.30 -24.60
CA LYS A 245 8.59 1.08 -24.50
C LYS A 245 7.77 2.16 -25.22
N ILE A 246 6.56 1.80 -25.62
CA ILE A 246 5.51 2.73 -26.04
C ILE A 246 4.54 2.91 -24.86
N GLU A 247 4.32 4.16 -24.45
CA GLU A 247 3.35 4.55 -23.40
C GLU A 247 2.13 5.19 -24.06
N ILE A 248 0.93 4.65 -23.82
CA ILE A 248 -0.33 5.15 -24.36
C ILE A 248 -1.22 5.52 -23.17
N THR A 249 -1.63 6.78 -23.08
CA THR A 249 -2.54 7.29 -22.03
C THR A 249 -3.88 7.63 -22.64
N LEU A 250 -4.88 6.81 -22.35
CA LEU A 250 -6.27 7.01 -22.71
C LEU A 250 -6.97 7.86 -21.63
N LYS A 251 -7.73 8.85 -22.05
CA LYS A 251 -8.60 9.64 -21.16
C LYS A 251 -9.98 8.96 -21.08
N LYS A 252 -10.47 8.65 -19.88
CA LYS A 252 -11.83 8.09 -19.72
C LYS A 252 -12.87 9.18 -20.04
N ALA A 253 -13.88 8.86 -20.85
CA ALA A 253 -14.97 9.80 -21.13
C ALA A 253 -15.86 10.02 -19.89
N VAL A 254 -16.05 8.96 -19.08
CA VAL A 254 -16.79 9.01 -17.81
C VAL A 254 -15.82 8.89 -16.63
N GLN A 255 -15.71 9.95 -15.84
CA GLN A 255 -14.82 10.01 -14.68
C GLN A 255 -15.34 9.07 -13.57
N GLY A 256 -14.42 8.38 -12.88
CA GLY A 256 -14.75 7.49 -11.77
C GLY A 256 -15.07 6.04 -12.15
N VAL A 257 -15.26 5.71 -13.43
CA VAL A 257 -15.45 4.32 -13.89
C VAL A 257 -14.15 3.53 -13.68
N LYS A 258 -14.20 2.49 -12.84
CA LYS A 258 -13.10 1.54 -12.67
C LYS A 258 -13.22 0.44 -13.72
N TRP A 259 -12.15 0.24 -14.48
CA TRP A 259 -12.08 -0.78 -15.51
C TRP A 259 -11.62 -2.10 -14.85
N HIS A 260 -12.39 -3.18 -14.99
CA HIS A 260 -12.00 -4.47 -14.42
C HIS A 260 -11.16 -5.31 -15.39
N LYS A 261 -11.23 -4.98 -16.68
CA LYS A 261 -10.41 -5.48 -17.79
C LYS A 261 -10.11 -4.30 -18.72
N LEU A 262 -9.15 -4.46 -19.65
CA LEU A 262 -8.90 -3.46 -20.70
C LEU A 262 -9.94 -3.58 -21.83
N GLU A 263 -10.23 -4.83 -22.22
CA GLU A 263 -11.32 -5.21 -23.12
C GLU A 263 -12.67 -5.11 -22.43
N GLY A 264 -13.67 -4.61 -23.16
CA GLY A 264 -15.08 -4.73 -22.82
C GLY A 264 -15.68 -6.02 -23.38
N ASP A 265 -16.83 -6.43 -22.85
CA ASP A 265 -17.64 -7.48 -23.48
C ASP A 265 -18.74 -6.79 -24.30
N ARG A 266 -18.49 -6.62 -25.61
CA ARG A 266 -19.55 -6.20 -26.53
C ARG A 266 -20.37 -7.43 -26.87
N THR A 267 -21.43 -7.64 -26.10
CA THR A 267 -22.63 -8.28 -26.65
C THR A 267 -23.05 -7.47 -27.87
N VAL A 268 -22.77 -8.01 -29.05
CA VAL A 268 -23.40 -7.56 -30.28
C VAL A 268 -24.88 -7.86 -30.12
N GLU A 269 -25.65 -6.85 -29.70
CA GLU A 269 -27.05 -6.74 -30.08
C GLU A 269 -27.06 -6.67 -31.61
N ALA A 270 -27.16 -7.84 -32.22
CA ALA A 270 -27.36 -7.98 -33.64
C ALA A 270 -28.71 -7.34 -33.96
N THR A 271 -28.64 -6.26 -34.74
CA THR A 271 -29.80 -5.62 -35.37
C THR A 271 -30.72 -6.68 -35.94
N GLU A 272 -32.02 -6.52 -35.65
CA GLU A 272 -33.13 -7.42 -35.96
C GLU A 272 -32.93 -8.38 -37.15
N SER A 273 -32.85 -9.69 -36.89
CA SER A 273 -33.19 -10.70 -37.90
C SER A 273 -33.75 -11.98 -37.27
N SER A 274 -34.94 -12.38 -37.75
CA SER A 274 -35.59 -13.68 -37.59
C SER A 274 -35.68 -14.28 -36.17
N LYS A 275 -36.88 -14.20 -35.59
CA LYS A 275 -37.35 -15.19 -34.61
C LYS A 275 -37.35 -16.57 -35.27
N ASP A 276 -36.75 -17.56 -34.62
CA ASP A 276 -37.18 -18.95 -34.77
C ASP A 276 -37.24 -19.66 -33.42
N THR A 277 -38.26 -20.50 -33.27
CA THR A 277 -38.80 -20.90 -31.97
C THR A 277 -38.31 -22.29 -31.57
N ILE A 278 -37.79 -22.46 -30.35
CA ILE A 278 -37.55 -23.80 -29.76
C ILE A 278 -38.36 -23.93 -28.45
N PRO A 279 -39.33 -24.85 -28.34
CA PRO A 279 -40.27 -24.89 -27.19
C PRO A 279 -39.68 -25.37 -25.86
N HIS A 280 -40.07 -24.69 -24.77
CA HIS A 280 -39.85 -25.12 -23.38
C HIS A 280 -40.62 -26.43 -23.06
N HIS A 281 -39.97 -27.60 -23.11
CA HIS A 281 -40.54 -28.83 -22.53
C HIS A 281 -39.56 -29.77 -21.80
N ILE A 282 -38.27 -29.42 -21.68
CA ILE A 282 -37.24 -30.26 -21.04
C ILE A 282 -36.78 -29.68 -19.69
N LEU A 283 -37.69 -29.02 -18.96
CA LEU A 283 -37.44 -28.42 -17.63
C LEU A 283 -38.54 -28.78 -16.63
N SER A 284 -38.75 -30.09 -16.38
CA SER A 284 -39.58 -30.57 -15.27
C SER A 284 -39.24 -32.00 -14.85
N GLY A 285 -38.31 -32.14 -13.91
CA GLY A 285 -38.05 -33.37 -13.16
C GLY A 285 -37.86 -33.06 -11.68
N LYS A 286 -38.81 -33.45 -10.84
CA LYS A 286 -38.74 -33.27 -9.37
C LYS A 286 -37.68 -34.21 -8.74
N PRO A 287 -37.15 -33.90 -7.55
CA PRO A 287 -36.00 -34.61 -7.00
C PRO A 287 -36.39 -35.96 -6.41
N ALA A 288 -35.51 -36.94 -6.58
CA ALA A 288 -35.45 -38.15 -5.77
C ALA A 288 -34.09 -38.20 -5.08
N GLN A 289 -34.08 -38.46 -3.78
CA GLN A 289 -32.87 -38.95 -3.10
C GLN A 289 -32.57 -40.35 -3.64
N ASP A 290 -31.34 -40.62 -4.08
CA ASP A 290 -30.62 -41.81 -3.60
C ASP A 290 -29.11 -41.76 -3.89
N SER A 291 -28.38 -42.53 -3.09
CA SER A 291 -27.02 -43.09 -3.24
C SER A 291 -26.08 -42.56 -4.34
N GLY A 292 -24.92 -42.08 -3.90
CA GLY A 292 -23.72 -41.98 -4.75
C GLY A 292 -23.21 -43.36 -5.20
N PRO A 293 -22.50 -43.45 -6.32
CA PRO A 293 -22.27 -44.72 -7.02
C PRO A 293 -21.29 -45.65 -6.28
N ALA A 294 -21.69 -46.91 -6.11
CA ALA A 294 -20.87 -47.95 -5.52
C ALA A 294 -19.98 -48.63 -6.58
N TYR A 295 -18.67 -48.44 -6.46
CA TYR A 295 -17.65 -49.21 -7.18
C TYR A 295 -16.76 -49.96 -6.16
N PRO A 296 -16.32 -51.20 -6.45
CA PRO A 296 -15.70 -52.05 -5.45
C PRO A 296 -14.24 -51.64 -5.18
N THR A 297 -13.97 -51.01 -4.04
CA THR A 297 -12.61 -50.77 -3.54
C THR A 297 -12.27 -51.69 -2.37
N SER A 298 -11.16 -52.41 -2.48
CA SER A 298 -10.76 -53.49 -1.57
C SER A 298 -9.98 -52.99 -0.34
N SER A 299 -10.41 -51.90 0.27
CA SER A 299 -9.76 -51.28 1.44
C SER A 299 -10.52 -51.59 2.73
N LYS A 300 -9.86 -52.27 3.68
CA LYS A 300 -10.43 -52.76 4.96
C LYS A 300 -10.69 -51.66 6.01
N SER A 301 -10.86 -50.42 5.56
CA SER A 301 -11.10 -49.20 6.33
C SER A 301 -12.13 -48.38 5.56
N GLY A 302 -13.31 -48.19 6.16
CA GLY A 302 -14.43 -47.48 5.53
C GLY A 302 -14.21 -45.97 5.42
N VAL A 303 -15.12 -45.30 4.71
CA VAL A 303 -15.06 -43.86 4.42
C VAL A 303 -14.97 -43.04 5.71
N LYS A 304 -13.94 -42.20 5.82
CA LYS A 304 -13.65 -41.40 7.01
C LYS A 304 -14.50 -40.12 6.99
N ASN A 305 -15.41 -39.98 7.95
CA ASN A 305 -16.30 -38.82 8.05
C ASN A 305 -15.54 -37.59 8.59
N TRP A 306 -15.38 -36.56 7.77
CA TRP A 306 -14.63 -35.35 8.12
C TRP A 306 -15.41 -34.36 8.99
N ASP A 307 -16.75 -34.41 8.99
CA ASP A 307 -17.61 -33.56 9.84
C ASP A 307 -17.44 -33.80 11.35
N LYS A 308 -16.76 -34.88 11.78
CA LYS A 308 -16.46 -35.14 13.20
C LYS A 308 -15.11 -34.61 13.68
N LEU A 309 -14.25 -34.12 12.80
CA LEU A 309 -12.93 -33.58 13.19
C LEU A 309 -12.95 -32.09 13.57
N ALA A 310 -14.08 -31.41 13.43
CA ALA A 310 -14.26 -30.03 13.86
C ALA A 310 -14.68 -29.87 15.34
N ALA A 311 -14.91 -30.97 16.06
CA ALA A 311 -15.58 -30.97 17.37
C ALA A 311 -14.74 -31.53 18.55
N GLU A 312 -13.51 -32.00 18.32
CA GLU A 312 -12.67 -32.67 19.34
C GLU A 312 -11.26 -32.07 19.49
N ASP A 313 -10.99 -30.87 18.95
CA ASP A 313 -9.69 -30.16 19.06
C ASP A 313 -9.83 -28.81 19.83
N LEU A 314 -10.92 -28.64 20.59
CA LEU A 314 -11.16 -27.51 21.49
C LEU A 314 -10.86 -27.92 22.94
N ASP A 315 -9.57 -28.12 23.24
CA ASP A 315 -9.09 -28.44 24.59
C ASP A 315 -8.69 -27.14 25.34
N ASP A 316 -9.65 -26.61 26.08
CA ASP A 316 -9.55 -25.65 27.20
C ASP A 316 -8.32 -24.71 27.28
N LYS A 317 -8.51 -23.48 26.75
CA LYS A 317 -8.30 -22.27 27.57
C LYS A 317 -8.94 -21.01 26.98
N ASP A 318 -9.81 -20.41 27.77
CA ASP A 318 -10.31 -19.03 27.65
C ASP A 318 -11.14 -18.73 26.39
N GLU A 319 -12.18 -19.52 26.14
CA GLU A 319 -13.37 -19.05 25.42
C GLU A 319 -14.10 -17.99 26.28
N ILE A 320 -13.54 -16.78 26.29
CA ILE A 320 -14.12 -15.61 26.96
C ILE A 320 -15.22 -15.07 26.05
N GLU A 321 -16.40 -15.67 26.16
CA GLU A 321 -17.64 -15.10 25.61
C GLU A 321 -17.97 -13.82 26.38
N GLY A 322 -17.56 -12.68 25.81
CA GLY A 322 -17.71 -11.37 26.43
C GLY A 322 -17.22 -10.27 25.49
N ASP A 323 -18.16 -9.39 25.13
CA ASP A 323 -18.02 -8.22 24.25
C ASP A 323 -16.69 -7.45 24.40
N GLU A 324 -16.23 -6.76 23.34
CA GLU A 324 -14.95 -6.02 23.31
C GLU A 324 -14.81 -5.04 24.48
N THR A 325 -15.94 -4.50 24.96
CA THR A 325 -16.09 -3.71 26.18
C THR A 325 -15.57 -4.43 27.44
N SER A 326 -15.92 -5.70 27.63
CA SER A 326 -15.48 -6.53 28.76
C SER A 326 -13.97 -6.77 28.75
N HIS A 327 -13.37 -6.92 27.56
CA HIS A 327 -11.92 -7.02 27.41
C HIS A 327 -11.22 -5.68 27.75
N PHE A 328 -11.80 -4.55 27.33
CA PHE A 328 -11.33 -3.21 27.71
C PHE A 328 -11.37 -3.02 29.25
N PHE A 329 -12.47 -3.38 29.92
CA PHE A 329 -12.60 -3.25 31.37
C PHE A 329 -11.65 -4.18 32.14
N LYS A 330 -11.50 -5.46 31.73
CA LYS A 330 -10.50 -6.38 32.33
C LYS A 330 -9.09 -5.81 32.25
N LYS A 331 -8.70 -5.26 31.08
CA LYS A 331 -7.39 -4.63 30.89
C LYS A 331 -7.22 -3.40 31.77
N LEU A 332 -8.22 -2.52 31.83
CA LEU A 332 -8.18 -1.31 32.66
C LEU A 332 -8.08 -1.64 34.15
N TYR A 333 -8.84 -2.62 34.64
CA TYR A 333 -8.80 -3.08 36.04
C TYR A 333 -7.45 -3.73 36.39
N SER A 334 -6.89 -4.55 35.49
CA SER A 334 -5.62 -5.24 35.72
C SER A 334 -4.41 -4.32 35.85
N GLY A 335 -4.45 -3.12 35.25
CA GLY A 335 -3.40 -2.11 35.33
C GLY A 335 -3.62 -0.99 36.37
N ALA A 336 -4.75 -0.99 37.07
CA ALA A 336 -5.13 0.06 38.00
C ALA A 336 -4.57 -0.17 39.42
N THR A 337 -4.35 0.90 40.18
CA THR A 337 -3.98 0.79 41.61
C THR A 337 -5.14 0.23 42.45
N SER A 338 -4.86 -0.36 43.61
CA SER A 338 -5.90 -0.94 44.49
C SER A 338 -7.00 0.05 44.91
N GLU A 339 -6.70 1.36 44.90
CA GLU A 339 -7.66 2.43 45.17
C GLU A 339 -8.54 2.72 43.94
N GLN A 340 -7.95 2.78 42.74
CA GLN A 340 -8.67 2.92 41.48
C GLN A 340 -9.56 1.70 41.17
N GLN A 341 -9.09 0.49 41.46
CA GLN A 341 -9.88 -0.74 41.37
C GLN A 341 -11.13 -0.69 42.26
N ARG A 342 -11.00 -0.15 43.49
CA ARG A 342 -12.14 0.07 44.40
C ARG A 342 -13.10 1.12 43.85
N ALA A 343 -12.59 2.21 43.26
CA ALA A 343 -13.41 3.24 42.63
C ALA A 343 -14.21 2.69 41.44
N MET A 344 -13.55 1.92 40.57
CA MET A 344 -14.17 1.23 39.44
C MET A 344 -15.27 0.29 39.89
N MET A 345 -14.97 -0.61 40.85
CA MET A 345 -15.95 -1.61 41.31
C MET A 345 -17.14 -0.96 42.03
N LYS A 346 -16.91 0.07 42.86
CA LYS A 346 -17.98 0.81 43.54
C LYS A 346 -18.87 1.57 42.55
N SER A 347 -18.28 2.33 41.63
CA SER A 347 -19.04 3.12 40.63
C SER A 347 -19.84 2.24 39.68
N TYR A 348 -19.26 1.13 39.20
CA TYR A 348 -19.94 0.15 38.38
C TYR A 348 -21.12 -0.51 39.11
N GLN A 349 -20.95 -0.88 40.39
CA GLN A 349 -22.01 -1.53 41.15
C GLN A 349 -23.14 -0.57 41.57
N GLU A 350 -22.84 0.69 41.91
CA GLU A 350 -23.86 1.69 42.27
C GLU A 350 -24.64 2.21 41.05
N SER A 351 -23.98 2.35 39.89
CA SER A 351 -24.61 2.81 38.65
C SER A 351 -25.36 1.72 37.86
N GLY A 352 -25.41 0.48 38.36
CA GLY A 352 -26.00 -0.64 37.64
C GLY A 352 -25.25 -1.01 36.35
N GLY A 353 -23.95 -0.71 36.27
CA GLY A 353 -23.09 -0.99 35.12
C GLY A 353 -23.01 0.10 34.06
N THR A 354 -23.65 1.26 34.26
CA THR A 354 -23.70 2.34 33.26
C THR A 354 -22.57 3.37 33.38
N VAL A 355 -22.00 3.56 34.58
CA VAL A 355 -20.98 4.59 34.86
C VAL A 355 -19.75 3.96 35.52
N LEU A 356 -18.57 4.18 34.93
CA LEU A 356 -17.29 3.79 35.51
C LEU A 356 -16.43 5.01 35.85
N SER A 357 -15.94 5.09 37.08
CA SER A 357 -15.01 6.13 37.53
C SER A 357 -13.76 5.53 38.18
N THR A 358 -12.61 6.17 37.95
CA THR A 358 -11.31 5.78 38.51
C THR A 358 -10.96 6.51 39.79
N ASP A 359 -11.71 7.55 40.16
CA ASP A 359 -11.28 8.54 41.15
C ASP A 359 -11.96 8.32 42.50
N TRP A 360 -11.30 7.55 43.37
CA TRP A 360 -11.81 7.19 44.70
C TRP A 360 -12.19 8.41 45.57
N ASN A 361 -11.47 9.54 45.43
CA ASN A 361 -11.79 10.77 46.14
C ASN A 361 -13.16 11.38 45.78
N ASN A 362 -13.71 11.05 44.60
CA ASN A 362 -15.01 11.55 44.15
C ASN A 362 -16.13 10.53 44.41
N VAL A 363 -15.88 9.23 44.14
CA VAL A 363 -16.88 8.16 44.31
C VAL A 363 -16.86 7.49 45.69
N GLY A 364 -15.84 7.71 46.52
CA GLY A 364 -15.75 7.11 47.85
C GLY A 364 -16.87 7.59 48.79
N SER A 365 -17.14 8.89 48.78
CA SER A 365 -18.13 9.56 49.65
C SER A 365 -19.48 9.87 48.99
N LYS A 366 -19.58 9.80 47.66
CA LYS A 366 -20.82 10.03 46.90
C LYS A 366 -21.38 8.72 46.37
N THR A 367 -22.70 8.65 46.23
CA THR A 367 -23.39 7.57 45.50
C THR A 367 -23.41 7.88 44.01
N VAL A 368 -23.00 6.94 43.17
CA VAL A 368 -23.07 7.11 41.71
C VAL A 368 -24.49 6.80 41.22
N VAL A 369 -25.15 7.76 40.59
CA VAL A 369 -26.50 7.59 40.02
C VAL A 369 -26.37 6.91 38.64
N PRO A 370 -27.25 5.95 38.27
CA PRO A 370 -27.29 5.40 36.92
C PRO A 370 -27.62 6.47 35.88
N GLU A 371 -26.74 6.66 34.90
CA GLU A 371 -26.99 7.47 33.70
C GLU A 371 -27.13 6.51 32.50
N PRO A 372 -28.36 6.07 32.16
CA PRO A 372 -28.58 5.19 31.02
C PRO A 372 -28.35 5.93 29.69
N PRO A 373 -27.95 5.22 28.61
CA PRO A 373 -27.82 5.81 27.28
C PRO A 373 -29.13 6.45 26.78
N GLU A 374 -28.99 7.47 25.94
CA GLU A 374 -30.11 8.27 25.42
C GLU A 374 -31.18 7.39 24.75
N GLY A 375 -32.36 7.31 25.38
CA GLY A 375 -33.48 6.47 24.94
C GLY A 375 -33.82 5.28 25.85
N MET A 376 -33.05 5.00 26.92
CA MET A 376 -33.41 4.00 27.94
C MET A 376 -33.75 4.62 29.30
N GLU A 377 -34.82 4.15 29.94
CA GLU A 377 -35.18 4.54 31.30
C GLU A 377 -34.68 3.49 32.32
N ALA A 378 -33.91 3.92 33.31
CA ALA A 378 -33.45 3.07 34.40
C ALA A 378 -34.62 2.70 35.34
N ARG A 379 -35.20 1.52 35.15
CA ARG A 379 -36.26 1.00 36.03
C ARG A 379 -35.65 0.36 37.28
N LYS A 380 -36.11 0.80 38.45
CA LYS A 380 -35.78 0.20 39.74
C LYS A 380 -36.68 -1.01 39.96
N TYR A 381 -36.07 -2.20 40.09
CA TYR A 381 -36.73 -3.42 40.56
C TYR A 381 -36.75 -3.44 42.09
#